data_AF-A0A7X9GSK9-F1
#
_entry.id   AF-A0A7X9GSK9-F1
#
_cell.length_a   1.000
_cell.length_b   1.000
_cell.length_c   1.000
_cell.angle_alpha   90.00
_cell.angle_beta   90.00
_cell.angle_gamma   90.00
#
_symmetry.space_group_name_H-M   'P 1'
#
loop_
_entity.id
_entity.type
_entity.pdbx_description
1 polymer ?
#
loop_
_entity_poly.entity_id
_entity_poly.type
_entity_poly.pdbx_seq_one_letter_code
_entity_poly.pdbx_strand_id
1 'polypeptide(L)'
;MDQLQIQLETVLGELKEQIIQFFEQDMLDVANTLMEQYTKLAPNYFERYSLEAMLRVGEGNLEGAETILKDGVTSYPLNFDLLYNLGFVYEQKEAILDSYNIYMKARYVAEHADEKNDVAEALKRLVPKMAGGVATEEGKVSTILRAGEITMKVTSDMGDLLKRKELLNAIETKIDRDSTTVLEIGFLDGIISKNLNYFGYEVTGVDPVNQNVLNVIAREWHDNLLGAEQDVAKFYSEPVNLEWVERTPEFDVVIAVNSNNLKTFASEGNDQEDILTGLLAKAQKQLILRVAPEQSETEFLKDELVQLVEEQGYELDVIYAGKNKDDEEFEICLVNKVSNLNPFTVPKGVNIVGSKSTIFEVELSKCLDLYGSGYLDDIHHFTEVLKQYEENNDLEYKDSILKVYYDQFQPKNLEEALFIEKGKAPMLNKGWIGYPWFWNKQMKVIFKNEHGETRPGGIHHFGPNTDEFGEGELKRLIPLYKLFKEQGYQPELFSDGYVSGFILIKGDDYRFIVTEGQHRVACLAALGYDTIRCRFSSQPQYLKVVRWQDVKKWPQVSNGVYSRNLALRIFERFFVGGIGKERMGIK
;
A
#
# COMPACT_ATOMS: atom_id res chain seq x y z
N MET A 1 18.08 38.75 -9.33
CA MET A 1 17.49 39.12 -8.02
C MET A 1 18.05 40.46 -7.62
N ASP A 2 17.17 41.36 -7.18
CA ASP A 2 17.52 42.76 -6.86
C ASP A 2 18.28 42.84 -5.53
N GLN A 3 19.23 43.77 -5.38
CA GLN A 3 20.12 43.84 -4.21
C GLN A 3 19.35 44.07 -2.91
N LEU A 4 18.21 44.75 -2.99
CA LEU A 4 17.29 45.00 -1.88
C LEU A 4 16.59 43.72 -1.40
N GLN A 5 16.27 42.81 -2.32
CA GLN A 5 15.60 41.56 -2.03
C GLN A 5 16.50 40.62 -1.23
N ILE A 6 17.78 40.53 -1.63
CA ILE A 6 18.80 39.74 -0.91
C ILE A 6 18.99 40.26 0.52
N GLN A 7 19.00 41.59 0.70
CA GLN A 7 19.10 42.20 2.03
C GLN A 7 17.88 41.91 2.91
N LEU A 8 16.67 41.99 2.33
CA LEU A 8 15.44 41.65 3.05
C LEU A 8 15.43 40.18 3.46
N GLU A 9 15.75 39.26 2.55
CA GLU A 9 15.84 37.81 2.82
C GLU A 9 16.86 37.51 3.94
N THR A 10 18.01 38.20 3.94
CA THR A 10 19.03 38.07 4.99
C THR A 10 18.46 38.51 6.35
N VAL A 11 17.81 39.66 6.43
CA VAL A 11 17.22 40.18 7.69
C VAL A 11 16.10 39.27 8.20
N LEU A 12 15.24 38.77 7.30
CA LEU A 12 14.19 37.82 7.67
C LEU A 12 14.78 36.50 8.16
N GLY A 13 15.86 36.02 7.54
CA GLY A 13 16.61 34.84 8.01
C GLY A 13 17.12 35.00 9.43
N GLU A 14 17.80 36.11 9.72
CA GLU A 14 18.31 36.40 11.07
C GLU A 14 17.19 36.53 12.12
N LEU A 15 16.09 37.21 11.77
CA LEU A 15 14.93 37.32 12.66
C LEU A 15 14.29 35.96 12.93
N LYS A 16 14.14 35.12 11.91
CA LYS A 16 13.62 33.75 12.03
C LYS A 16 14.47 32.94 13.00
N GLU A 17 15.79 32.95 12.85
CA GLU A 17 16.71 32.21 13.74
C GLU A 17 16.59 32.69 15.18
N GLN A 18 16.52 34.00 15.41
CA GLN A 18 16.32 34.57 16.74
C GLN A 18 14.98 34.15 17.35
N ILE A 19 13.88 34.22 16.59
CA ILE A 19 12.55 33.80 17.05
C ILE A 19 12.59 32.33 17.51
N ILE A 20 13.18 31.44 16.69
CA ILE A 20 13.31 30.01 17.02
C ILE A 20 14.18 29.82 18.27
N GLN A 21 15.32 30.50 18.35
CA GLN A 21 16.22 30.41 19.50
C GLN A 21 15.55 30.85 20.81
N PHE A 22 14.80 31.96 20.78
CA PHE A 22 14.07 32.44 21.96
C PHE A 22 12.89 31.53 22.33
N PHE A 23 12.22 30.96 21.34
CA PHE A 23 11.20 29.93 21.56
C PHE A 23 11.77 28.69 22.26
N GLU A 24 12.91 28.16 21.79
CA GLU A 24 13.59 27.00 22.41
C GLU A 24 14.04 27.26 23.85
N GLN A 25 14.25 28.53 24.21
CA GLN A 25 14.61 28.97 25.56
C GLN A 25 13.39 29.31 26.43
N ASP A 26 12.17 29.00 25.98
CA ASP A 26 10.90 29.30 26.65
C ASP A 26 10.69 30.81 26.90
N MET A 27 11.31 31.67 26.08
CA MET A 27 11.21 33.13 26.14
C MET A 27 10.19 33.65 25.11
N LEU A 28 8.93 33.19 25.24
CA LEU A 28 7.86 33.47 24.29
C LEU A 28 7.55 34.96 24.11
N ASP A 29 7.64 35.78 25.16
CA ASP A 29 7.42 37.23 25.06
C ASP A 29 8.41 37.92 24.12
N VAL A 30 9.68 37.51 24.19
CA VAL A 30 10.76 38.04 23.33
C VAL A 30 10.55 37.56 21.90
N ALA A 31 10.26 36.28 21.73
CA ALA A 31 9.99 35.68 20.42
C ALA A 31 8.78 36.35 19.73
N ASN A 32 7.69 36.62 20.46
CA ASN A 32 6.52 37.35 19.97
C ASN A 32 6.87 38.79 19.56
N THR A 33 7.70 39.49 20.35
CA THR A 33 8.15 40.85 20.00
C THR A 33 8.92 40.87 18.68
N LEU A 34 9.77 39.87 18.43
CA LEU A 34 10.48 39.71 17.16
C LEU A 34 9.54 39.30 16.02
N MET A 35 8.53 38.47 16.31
CA MET A 35 7.50 38.09 15.35
C MET A 35 6.71 39.30 14.84
N GLU A 36 6.38 40.27 15.70
CA GLU A 36 5.74 41.52 15.27
C GLU A 36 6.60 42.29 14.26
N GLN A 37 7.92 42.27 14.41
CA GLN A 37 8.84 42.90 13.47
C GLN A 37 8.87 42.13 12.15
N TYR A 38 8.95 40.80 12.23
CA TYR A 38 8.91 39.91 11.06
C TYR A 38 7.63 40.13 10.23
N THR A 39 6.46 40.14 10.87
CA THR A 39 5.17 40.33 10.21
C THR A 39 5.05 41.71 9.55
N LYS A 40 5.64 42.76 10.12
CA LYS A 40 5.67 44.10 9.50
C LYS A 40 6.54 44.12 8.25
N LEU A 41 7.65 43.40 8.24
CA LEU A 41 8.59 43.34 7.11
C LEU A 41 8.08 42.43 5.98
N ALA A 42 7.39 41.35 6.33
CA ALA A 42 7.01 40.28 5.40
C ALA A 42 5.58 39.74 5.65
N PRO A 43 4.53 40.57 5.50
CA PRO A 43 3.18 40.22 5.92
C PRO A 43 2.57 39.03 5.16
N ASN A 44 3.01 38.80 3.92
CA ASN A 44 2.49 37.76 3.03
C ASN A 44 3.46 36.59 2.84
N TYR A 45 4.57 36.56 3.56
CA TYR A 45 5.60 35.53 3.37
C TYR A 45 5.18 34.24 4.08
N PHE A 46 5.31 33.08 3.44
CA PHE A 46 4.67 31.86 3.92
C PHE A 46 5.23 31.40 5.28
N GLU A 47 6.52 31.61 5.54
CA GLU A 47 7.19 31.27 6.78
C GLU A 47 6.61 32.01 7.98
N ARG A 48 5.98 33.18 7.76
CA ARG A 48 5.26 33.91 8.80
C ARG A 48 4.20 33.02 9.45
N TYR A 49 3.40 32.30 8.66
CA TYR A 49 2.33 31.45 9.19
C TYR A 49 2.91 30.30 10.03
N SER A 50 4.00 29.69 9.58
CA SER A 50 4.71 28.65 10.34
C SER A 50 5.27 29.17 11.68
N LEU A 51 5.90 30.35 11.68
CA LEU A 51 6.46 30.96 12.89
C LEU A 51 5.37 31.39 13.89
N GLU A 52 4.32 32.06 13.42
CA GLU A 52 3.21 32.46 14.30
C GLU A 52 2.53 31.22 14.90
N ALA A 53 2.31 30.16 14.10
CA ALA A 53 1.73 28.92 14.60
C ALA A 53 2.63 28.22 15.63
N MET A 54 3.96 28.19 15.42
CA MET A 54 4.92 27.66 16.40
C MET A 54 4.80 28.39 17.75
N LEU A 55 4.73 29.72 17.74
CA LEU A 55 4.57 30.51 18.96
C LEU A 55 3.22 30.22 19.64
N ARG A 56 2.12 30.13 18.87
CA ARG A 56 0.81 29.76 19.41
C ARG A 56 0.80 28.38 20.06
N VAL A 57 1.49 27.41 19.48
CA VAL A 57 1.65 26.08 20.09
C VAL A 57 2.41 26.19 21.41
N GLY A 58 3.50 26.96 21.48
CA GLY A 58 4.24 27.20 22.73
C GLY A 58 3.39 27.86 23.82
N GLU A 59 2.47 28.74 23.44
CA GLU A 59 1.48 29.36 24.32
C GLU A 59 0.36 28.40 24.77
N GLY A 60 0.31 27.16 24.25
CA GLY A 60 -0.77 26.21 24.47
C GLY A 60 -2.06 26.54 23.70
N ASN A 61 -2.01 27.45 22.73
CA ASN A 61 -3.15 27.90 21.92
C ASN A 61 -3.21 27.15 20.58
N LEU A 62 -3.65 25.89 20.62
CA LEU A 62 -3.73 25.03 19.44
C LEU A 62 -4.78 25.51 18.42
N GLU A 63 -5.89 26.10 18.87
CA GLU A 63 -6.92 26.69 18.01
C GLU A 63 -6.38 27.88 17.20
N GLY A 64 -5.57 28.73 17.84
CA GLY A 64 -4.90 29.84 17.20
C GLY A 64 -3.90 29.35 16.14
N ALA A 65 -3.09 28.34 16.48
CA ALA A 65 -2.15 27.74 15.55
C ALA A 65 -2.85 27.13 14.33
N GLU A 66 -3.94 26.38 14.54
CA GLU A 66 -4.74 25.78 13.47
C GLU A 66 -5.29 26.84 12.51
N THR A 67 -5.84 27.94 13.05
CA THR A 67 -6.41 29.02 12.25
C THR A 67 -5.36 29.66 11.34
N ILE A 68 -4.20 30.00 11.91
CA ILE A 68 -3.08 30.60 11.17
C ILE A 68 -2.59 29.68 10.06
N LEU A 69 -2.42 28.39 10.35
CA LEU A 69 -1.94 27.43 9.37
C LEU A 69 -2.98 27.16 8.26
N LYS A 70 -4.28 27.13 8.58
CA LYS A 70 -5.34 27.04 7.56
C LYS A 70 -5.32 28.23 6.60
N ASP A 71 -5.14 29.43 7.12
CA ASP A 71 -5.02 30.64 6.29
C ASP A 71 -3.76 30.58 5.41
N GLY A 72 -2.66 30.10 5.98
CA GLY A 72 -1.41 29.83 5.25
C GLY A 72 -1.59 28.81 4.12
N VAL A 73 -2.17 27.64 4.40
CA VAL A 73 -2.43 26.58 3.42
C VAL A 73 -3.42 27.05 2.34
N THR A 74 -4.38 27.92 2.68
CA THR A 74 -5.28 28.51 1.67
C THR A 74 -4.52 29.35 0.65
N SER A 75 -3.50 30.07 1.11
CA SER A 75 -2.66 30.94 0.27
C SER A 75 -1.54 30.16 -0.45
N TYR A 76 -1.05 29.09 0.19
CA TYR A 76 0.11 28.29 -0.23
C TYR A 76 -0.21 26.78 -0.10
N PRO A 77 -1.13 26.25 -0.92
CA PRO A 77 -1.70 24.91 -0.72
C PRO A 77 -0.73 23.75 -0.91
N LEU A 78 0.41 23.98 -1.58
CA LEU A 78 1.44 22.98 -1.85
C LEU A 78 2.72 23.20 -1.02
N ASN A 79 2.68 24.10 -0.03
CA ASN A 79 3.84 24.34 0.81
C ASN A 79 3.99 23.23 1.86
N PHE A 80 5.13 22.53 1.83
CA PHE A 80 5.43 21.41 2.72
C PHE A 80 5.37 21.82 4.19
N ASP A 81 6.06 22.88 4.59
CA ASP A 81 6.15 23.30 6.00
C ASP A 81 4.78 23.59 6.60
N LEU A 82 3.92 24.30 5.85
CA LEU A 82 2.57 24.63 6.32
C LEU A 82 1.69 23.38 6.47
N LEU A 83 1.77 22.45 5.53
CA LEU A 83 1.06 21.18 5.62
C LEU A 83 1.59 20.35 6.79
N TYR A 84 2.91 20.18 6.92
CA TYR A 84 3.52 19.43 8.01
C TYR A 84 3.14 20.00 9.38
N ASN A 85 3.26 21.32 9.55
CA ASN A 85 2.91 21.99 10.80
C ASN A 85 1.41 21.90 11.11
N LEU A 86 0.52 21.96 10.10
CA LEU A 86 -0.91 21.76 10.31
C LEU A 86 -1.23 20.33 10.75
N GLY A 87 -0.56 19.34 10.14
CA GLY A 87 -0.65 17.94 10.55
C GLY A 87 -0.21 17.72 11.99
N PHE A 88 0.84 18.42 12.42
CA PHE A 88 1.33 18.42 13.80
C PHE A 88 0.32 19.04 14.77
N VAL A 89 -0.27 20.20 14.44
CA VAL A 89 -1.30 20.81 15.29
C VAL A 89 -2.50 19.88 15.45
N TYR A 90 -2.96 19.22 14.38
CA TYR A 90 -4.01 18.20 14.49
C TYR A 90 -3.61 17.00 15.35
N GLU A 91 -2.35 16.58 15.27
CA GLU A 91 -1.81 15.49 16.12
C GLU A 91 -1.89 15.86 17.61
N GLN A 92 -1.53 17.11 17.98
CA GLN A 92 -1.59 17.62 19.35
C GLN A 92 -3.03 17.75 19.86
N LYS A 93 -3.97 18.07 18.96
CA LYS A 93 -5.41 18.16 19.28
C LYS A 93 -6.12 16.80 19.33
N GLU A 94 -5.40 15.70 19.15
CA GLU A 94 -5.95 14.34 19.02
C GLU A 94 -6.95 14.17 17.85
N ALA A 95 -6.90 15.06 16.85
CA ALA A 95 -7.67 14.98 15.61
C ALA A 95 -6.98 14.03 14.62
N ILE A 96 -6.97 12.73 14.94
CA ILE A 96 -6.09 11.73 14.30
C ILE A 96 -6.32 11.60 12.79
N LEU A 97 -7.57 11.62 12.32
CA LEU A 97 -7.88 11.51 10.89
C LEU A 97 -7.49 12.76 10.12
N ASP A 98 -7.69 13.94 10.70
CA ASP A 98 -7.28 15.21 10.09
C ASP A 98 -5.75 15.30 10.00
N SER A 99 -5.06 14.91 11.08
CA SER A 99 -3.60 14.80 11.10
C SER A 99 -3.08 13.85 10.02
N TYR A 100 -3.67 12.65 9.92
CA TYR A 100 -3.32 11.69 8.88
C TYR A 100 -3.52 12.26 7.47
N ASN A 101 -4.68 12.87 7.20
CA ASN A 101 -4.99 13.45 5.89
C ASN A 101 -4.00 14.55 5.51
N ILE A 102 -3.66 15.44 6.44
CA ILE A 102 -2.73 16.54 6.19
C ILE A 102 -1.29 16.05 6.02
N TYR A 103 -0.83 15.09 6.82
CA TYR A 103 0.50 14.49 6.61
C TYR A 103 0.59 13.74 5.28
N MET A 104 -0.49 13.09 4.81
CA MET A 104 -0.52 12.53 3.46
C MET A 104 -0.38 13.61 2.39
N LYS A 105 -1.03 14.77 2.54
CA LYS A 105 -0.81 15.91 1.63
C LYS A 105 0.62 16.42 1.68
N ALA A 106 1.22 16.53 2.86
CA ALA A 106 2.63 16.90 3.02
C ALA A 106 3.55 15.90 2.29
N ARG A 107 3.26 14.59 2.40
CA ARG A 107 3.98 13.54 1.67
C ARG A 107 3.97 13.76 0.15
N TYR A 108 2.85 14.21 -0.41
CA TYR A 108 2.68 14.37 -1.85
C TYR A 108 3.51 15.52 -2.44
N VAL A 109 3.87 16.50 -1.61
CA VAL A 109 4.67 17.66 -1.98
C VAL A 109 6.11 17.60 -1.46
N ALA A 110 6.45 16.61 -0.64
CA ALA A 110 7.80 16.42 -0.11
C ALA A 110 8.79 16.14 -1.24
N GLU A 111 9.76 17.03 -1.42
CA GLU A 111 10.77 16.94 -2.47
C GLU A 111 12.05 16.27 -1.95
N HIS A 112 12.38 16.53 -0.68
CA HIS A 112 13.66 16.13 -0.10
C HIS A 112 13.55 14.88 0.80
N ALA A 113 14.69 14.19 0.97
CA ALA A 113 14.73 12.92 1.70
C ALA A 113 14.44 13.11 3.20
N ASP A 114 14.86 14.22 3.78
CA ASP A 114 14.52 14.64 5.14
C ASP A 114 13.02 14.87 5.30
N GLU A 115 12.40 15.67 4.42
CA GLU A 115 10.95 15.91 4.42
C GLU A 115 10.13 14.60 4.36
N LYS A 116 10.52 13.69 3.45
CA LYS A 116 9.90 12.37 3.32
C LYS A 116 10.05 11.53 4.59
N ASN A 117 11.21 11.60 5.23
CA ASN A 117 11.47 10.90 6.50
C ASN A 117 10.67 11.50 7.65
N ASP A 118 10.54 12.83 7.72
CA ASP A 118 9.77 13.53 8.75
C ASP A 118 8.30 13.15 8.67
N VAL A 119 7.71 13.18 7.46
CA VAL A 119 6.33 12.74 7.24
C VAL A 119 6.16 11.25 7.57
N ALA A 120 7.11 10.41 7.18
CA ALA A 120 7.02 8.98 7.48
C ALA A 120 7.05 8.68 8.98
N GLU A 121 7.93 9.34 9.75
CA GLU A 121 7.95 9.20 11.20
C GLU A 121 6.71 9.83 11.84
N ALA A 122 6.17 10.91 11.29
CA ALA A 122 4.90 11.49 11.74
C ALA A 122 3.71 10.54 11.57
N LEU A 123 3.53 9.99 10.36
CA LEU A 123 2.51 8.98 10.08
C LEU A 123 2.68 7.76 11.00
N LYS A 124 3.91 7.31 11.22
CA LYS A 124 4.20 6.19 12.13
C LYS A 124 3.81 6.45 13.59
N ARG A 125 3.87 7.70 14.06
CA ARG A 125 3.35 8.07 15.41
C ARG A 125 1.83 7.95 15.50
N LEU A 126 1.12 8.04 14.38
CA LEU A 126 -0.34 7.84 14.34
C LEU A 126 -0.74 6.37 14.39
N VAL A 127 0.14 5.43 13.99
CA VAL A 127 -0.14 3.98 13.94
C VAL A 127 -0.79 3.45 15.23
N PRO A 128 -0.26 3.71 16.44
CA PRO A 128 -0.84 3.15 17.67
C PRO A 128 -2.21 3.75 18.02
N LYS A 129 -2.56 4.88 17.42
CA LYS A 129 -3.83 5.60 17.63
C LYS A 129 -4.91 5.20 16.62
N MET A 130 -4.55 4.37 15.63
CA MET A 130 -5.44 3.88 14.59
C MET A 130 -5.56 2.35 14.68
N ALA A 131 -6.77 1.84 14.54
CA ALA A 131 -7.04 0.42 14.49
C ALA A 131 -8.19 0.15 13.52
N GLY A 132 -8.16 -0.98 12.83
CA GLY A 132 -9.20 -1.26 11.86
C GLY A 132 -9.35 -2.73 11.58
N GLY A 133 -10.42 -3.05 10.85
CA GLY A 133 -10.74 -4.41 10.47
C GLY A 133 -11.73 -4.43 9.32
N VAL A 134 -11.74 -5.55 8.62
CA VAL A 134 -12.71 -5.84 7.56
C VAL A 134 -13.67 -6.89 8.08
N ALA A 135 -14.96 -6.64 7.90
CA ALA A 135 -16.04 -7.58 8.17
C ALA A 135 -16.83 -7.81 6.87
N THR A 136 -17.24 -9.05 6.64
CA THR A 136 -18.11 -9.42 5.51
C THR A 136 -19.41 -9.98 6.06
N GLU A 137 -20.54 -9.44 5.61
CA GLU A 137 -21.88 -9.84 6.04
C GLU A 137 -22.86 -9.63 4.89
N GLU A 138 -23.67 -10.66 4.56
CA GLU A 138 -24.75 -10.57 3.55
C GLU A 138 -24.33 -9.96 2.20
N GLY A 139 -23.16 -10.36 1.66
CA GLY A 139 -22.67 -9.85 0.39
C GLY A 139 -22.11 -8.42 0.44
N LYS A 140 -21.96 -7.86 1.65
CA LYS A 140 -21.34 -6.54 1.86
C LYS A 140 -20.01 -6.68 2.57
N VAL A 141 -19.07 -5.82 2.18
CA VAL A 141 -17.77 -5.66 2.81
C VAL A 141 -17.77 -4.35 3.58
N SER A 142 -17.55 -4.43 4.89
CA SER A 142 -17.42 -3.28 5.78
C SER A 142 -15.98 -3.12 6.24
N THR A 143 -15.36 -1.99 5.93
CA THR A 143 -14.10 -1.57 6.55
C THR A 143 -14.41 -0.65 7.72
N ILE A 144 -13.93 -1.01 8.91
CA ILE A 144 -14.06 -0.20 10.11
C ILE A 144 -12.68 0.37 10.43
N LEU A 145 -12.59 1.69 10.56
CA LEU A 145 -11.41 2.40 11.02
C LEU A 145 -11.75 3.15 12.30
N ARG A 146 -11.02 2.87 13.38
CA ARG A 146 -11.04 3.58 14.64
C ARG A 146 -9.79 4.44 14.72
N ALA A 147 -9.94 5.72 15.01
CA ALA A 147 -8.83 6.65 15.14
C ALA A 147 -9.12 7.59 16.32
N GLY A 148 -8.42 7.38 17.44
CA GLY A 148 -8.79 7.99 18.72
C GLY A 148 -10.22 7.58 19.12
N GLU A 149 -11.06 8.58 19.39
CA GLU A 149 -12.48 8.37 19.73
C GLU A 149 -13.40 8.19 18.51
N ILE A 150 -12.91 8.51 17.30
CA ILE A 150 -13.71 8.46 16.08
C ILE A 150 -13.72 7.03 15.53
N THR A 151 -14.91 6.54 15.15
CA THR A 151 -15.08 5.31 14.39
C THR A 151 -15.74 5.61 13.04
N MET A 152 -15.04 5.31 11.96
CA MET A 152 -15.54 5.35 10.59
C MET A 152 -15.88 3.93 10.13
N LYS A 153 -17.02 3.76 9.47
CA LYS A 153 -17.41 2.51 8.84
C LYS A 153 -17.74 2.78 7.37
N VAL A 154 -16.96 2.20 6.47
CA VAL A 154 -17.19 2.25 5.03
C VAL A 154 -17.73 0.90 4.60
N THR A 155 -18.94 0.88 4.04
CA THR A 155 -19.57 -0.36 3.57
C THR A 155 -19.75 -0.31 2.07
N SER A 156 -19.33 -1.37 1.38
CA SER A 156 -19.56 -1.55 -0.05
C SER A 156 -20.25 -2.87 -0.32
N ASP A 157 -21.02 -2.87 -1.40
CA ASP A 157 -21.54 -4.10 -1.99
C ASP A 157 -20.39 -4.88 -2.65
N MET A 158 -20.31 -6.19 -2.42
CA MET A 158 -19.25 -7.02 -2.99
C MET A 158 -19.35 -7.09 -4.52
N GLY A 159 -20.57 -7.10 -5.07
CA GLY A 159 -20.79 -7.08 -6.52
C GLY A 159 -20.26 -5.81 -7.16
N ASP A 160 -20.45 -4.65 -6.52
CA ASP A 160 -19.87 -3.38 -6.98
C ASP A 160 -18.33 -3.41 -6.97
N LEU A 161 -17.72 -3.97 -5.92
CA LEU A 161 -16.25 -4.12 -5.83
C LEU A 161 -15.71 -5.07 -6.90
N LEU A 162 -16.40 -6.18 -7.17
CA LEU A 162 -16.02 -7.13 -8.22
C LEU A 162 -16.11 -6.49 -9.61
N LYS A 163 -17.15 -5.70 -9.90
CA LYS A 163 -17.25 -4.92 -11.14
C LYS A 163 -16.09 -3.92 -11.27
N ARG A 164 -15.71 -3.24 -10.19
CA ARG A 164 -14.53 -2.34 -10.19
C ARG A 164 -13.24 -3.11 -10.48
N LYS A 165 -13.09 -4.33 -9.98
CA LYS A 165 -11.96 -5.19 -10.34
C LYS A 165 -11.98 -5.61 -11.81
N GLU A 166 -13.14 -5.93 -12.38
CA GLU A 166 -13.25 -6.23 -13.81
C GLU A 166 -12.78 -5.05 -14.67
N LEU A 167 -13.16 -3.83 -14.29
CA LEU A 167 -12.65 -2.61 -14.93
C LEU A 167 -11.14 -2.46 -14.77
N LEU A 168 -10.60 -2.68 -13.55
CA LEU A 168 -9.16 -2.66 -13.31
C LEU A 168 -8.44 -3.68 -14.22
N ASN A 169 -8.95 -4.90 -14.37
CA ASN A 169 -8.35 -5.91 -15.24
C ASN A 169 -8.37 -5.50 -16.72
N ALA A 170 -9.47 -4.87 -17.18
CA ALA A 170 -9.56 -4.35 -18.54
C ALA A 170 -8.52 -3.26 -18.80
N ILE A 171 -8.30 -2.37 -17.83
CA ILE A 171 -7.29 -1.30 -17.89
C ILE A 171 -5.88 -1.89 -17.81
N GLU A 172 -5.62 -2.77 -16.85
CA GLU A 172 -4.32 -3.39 -16.58
C GLU A 172 -3.72 -4.03 -17.83
N THR A 173 -4.54 -4.69 -18.64
CA THR A 173 -4.10 -5.41 -19.85
C THR A 173 -3.89 -4.52 -21.07
N LYS A 174 -4.13 -3.21 -20.95
CA LYS A 174 -4.17 -2.26 -22.07
C LYS A 174 -3.37 -0.97 -21.83
N ILE A 175 -3.20 -0.58 -20.57
CA ILE A 175 -2.40 0.59 -20.20
C ILE A 175 -0.94 0.39 -20.63
N ASP A 176 -0.34 1.44 -21.20
CA ASP A 176 1.05 1.44 -21.63
C ASP A 176 1.99 1.32 -20.43
N ARG A 177 2.84 0.30 -20.42
CA ARG A 177 3.83 0.05 -19.37
C ARG A 177 4.90 1.15 -19.30
N ASP A 178 5.11 1.85 -20.42
CA ASP A 178 6.15 2.87 -20.56
C ASP A 178 5.61 4.27 -20.17
N SER A 179 4.34 4.37 -19.76
CA SER A 179 3.77 5.56 -19.11
C SER A 179 4.27 5.71 -17.68
N THR A 180 4.36 6.96 -17.23
CA THR A 180 4.80 7.31 -15.88
C THR A 180 3.66 7.93 -15.08
N THR A 181 2.95 8.91 -15.64
CA THR A 181 1.93 9.67 -14.90
C THR A 181 0.50 9.27 -15.29
N VAL A 182 -0.36 9.07 -14.29
CA VAL A 182 -1.77 8.71 -14.49
C VAL A 182 -2.66 9.66 -13.70
N LEU A 183 -3.67 10.23 -14.36
CA LEU A 183 -4.77 10.94 -13.73
C LEU A 183 -6.02 10.06 -13.73
N GLU A 184 -6.54 9.68 -12.57
CA GLU A 184 -7.88 9.10 -12.44
C GLU A 184 -8.87 10.16 -11.96
N ILE A 185 -9.96 10.34 -12.71
CA ILE A 185 -11.05 11.26 -12.39
C ILE A 185 -12.28 10.44 -11.95
N GLY A 186 -12.80 10.76 -10.76
CA GLY A 186 -13.89 10.01 -10.12
C GLY A 186 -13.42 8.67 -9.56
N PHE A 187 -12.37 8.68 -8.73
CA PHE A 187 -11.73 7.45 -8.24
C PHE A 187 -12.61 6.60 -7.30
N LEU A 188 -13.70 7.15 -6.74
CA LEU A 188 -14.64 6.46 -5.84
C LEU A 188 -13.98 5.84 -4.60
N ASP A 189 -13.59 4.57 -4.72
CA ASP A 189 -13.00 3.75 -3.68
C ASP A 189 -11.47 3.67 -3.77
N GLY A 190 -10.88 4.23 -4.82
CA GLY A 190 -9.44 4.24 -5.07
C GLY A 190 -8.89 2.92 -5.59
N ILE A 191 -9.70 1.89 -5.86
CA ILE A 191 -9.21 0.56 -6.28
C ILE A 191 -8.33 0.66 -7.53
N ILE A 192 -8.76 1.42 -8.53
CA ILE A 192 -8.00 1.59 -9.78
C ILE A 192 -6.73 2.39 -9.47
N SER A 193 -6.85 3.60 -8.91
CA SER A 193 -5.73 4.48 -8.56
C SER A 193 -4.63 3.75 -7.79
N LYS A 194 -5.00 3.04 -6.73
CA LYS A 194 -4.09 2.32 -5.84
C LYS A 194 -3.36 1.20 -6.56
N ASN A 195 -4.08 0.37 -7.31
CA ASN A 195 -3.46 -0.78 -7.98
C ASN A 195 -2.57 -0.31 -9.15
N LEU A 196 -2.94 0.75 -9.87
CA LEU A 196 -2.04 1.36 -10.86
C LEU A 196 -0.77 1.91 -10.19
N ASN A 197 -0.88 2.55 -9.02
CA ASN A 197 0.31 2.97 -8.28
C ASN A 197 1.19 1.77 -7.90
N TYR A 198 0.57 0.67 -7.46
CA TYR A 198 1.28 -0.57 -7.20
C TYR A 198 1.95 -1.20 -8.43
N PHE A 199 1.45 -0.95 -9.63
CA PHE A 199 2.07 -1.36 -10.89
C PHE A 199 3.28 -0.49 -11.28
N GLY A 200 3.51 0.61 -10.55
CA GLY A 200 4.67 1.48 -10.73
C GLY A 200 4.37 2.81 -11.42
N TYR A 201 3.09 3.18 -11.53
CA TYR A 201 2.66 4.48 -12.05
C TYR A 201 2.61 5.56 -10.94
N GLU A 202 2.92 6.79 -11.31
CA GLU A 202 2.67 7.97 -10.48
C GLU A 202 1.21 8.39 -10.68
N VAL A 203 0.36 8.04 -9.70
CA VAL A 203 -1.09 8.21 -9.84
C VAL A 203 -1.59 9.41 -9.04
N THR A 204 -2.37 10.26 -9.70
CA THR A 204 -3.19 11.30 -9.08
C THR A 204 -4.66 10.96 -9.27
N GLY A 205 -5.38 10.72 -8.18
CA GLY A 205 -6.83 10.54 -8.14
C GLY A 205 -7.52 11.84 -7.71
N VAL A 206 -8.49 12.30 -8.51
CA VAL A 206 -9.34 13.45 -8.20
C VAL A 206 -10.80 13.02 -8.19
N ASP A 207 -11.55 13.46 -7.19
CA ASP A 207 -12.99 13.18 -7.10
C ASP A 207 -13.77 14.39 -6.57
N PRO A 208 -14.87 14.81 -7.22
CA PRO A 208 -15.68 15.93 -6.75
C PRO A 208 -16.41 15.64 -5.42
N VAL A 209 -16.48 14.38 -5.00
CA VAL A 209 -17.12 13.96 -3.75
C VAL A 209 -16.06 13.77 -2.66
N ASN A 210 -15.95 14.74 -1.76
CA ASN A 210 -14.98 14.70 -0.65
C ASN A 210 -15.05 13.43 0.22
N GLN A 211 -16.25 12.82 0.36
CA GLN A 211 -16.42 11.57 1.11
C GLN A 211 -15.61 10.40 0.53
N ASN A 212 -15.31 10.41 -0.77
CA ASN A 212 -14.52 9.37 -1.42
C ASN A 212 -13.06 9.37 -0.94
N VAL A 213 -12.48 10.54 -0.67
CA VAL A 213 -11.15 10.64 -0.04
C VAL A 213 -11.15 9.96 1.34
N LEU A 214 -12.18 10.19 2.15
CA LEU A 214 -12.31 9.54 3.47
C LEU A 214 -12.47 8.02 3.32
N ASN A 215 -13.17 7.55 2.29
CA ASN A 215 -13.33 6.12 2.01
C ASN A 215 -11.99 5.45 1.68
N VAL A 216 -11.16 6.12 0.88
CA VAL A 216 -9.79 5.67 0.56
C VAL A 216 -8.95 5.61 1.83
N ILE A 217 -8.97 6.66 2.66
CA ILE A 217 -8.25 6.67 3.95
C ILE A 217 -8.67 5.48 4.82
N ALA A 218 -9.97 5.22 4.95
CA ALA A 218 -10.49 4.10 5.73
C ALA A 218 -9.98 2.75 5.24
N ARG A 219 -9.77 2.60 3.93
CA ARG A 219 -9.33 1.36 3.30
C ARG A 219 -7.83 1.19 3.29
N GLU A 220 -7.06 2.26 3.13
CA GLU A 220 -5.64 2.19 2.77
C GLU A 220 -4.69 2.69 3.86
N TRP A 221 -5.20 3.11 5.01
CA TRP A 221 -4.36 3.68 6.07
C TRP A 221 -3.16 2.80 6.42
N HIS A 222 -3.32 1.48 6.52
CA HIS A 222 -2.20 0.56 6.76
C HIS A 222 -1.11 0.60 5.68
N ASP A 223 -1.49 0.70 4.40
CA ASP A 223 -0.56 0.62 3.28
C ASP A 223 0.28 1.89 3.16
N ASN A 224 -0.32 3.02 3.46
CA ASN A 224 0.32 4.33 3.44
C ASN A 224 1.26 4.56 4.63
N LEU A 225 1.14 3.79 5.70
CA LEU A 225 2.00 3.90 6.89
C LEU A 225 3.37 3.23 6.73
N LEU A 226 3.65 2.61 5.57
CA LEU A 226 4.76 1.70 5.38
C LEU A 226 5.95 2.35 4.63
N GLY A 227 6.69 3.22 5.34
CA GLY A 227 8.04 3.64 4.96
C GLY A 227 8.14 4.86 4.02
N ALA A 228 9.14 5.72 4.26
CA ALA A 228 9.37 6.99 3.57
C ALA A 228 9.59 6.87 2.05
N GLU A 229 10.11 5.73 1.60
CA GLU A 229 10.47 5.49 0.20
C GLU A 229 9.35 4.80 -0.60
N GLN A 230 8.20 4.51 0.02
CA GLN A 230 7.09 3.91 -0.69
C GLN A 230 6.34 5.00 -1.46
N ASP A 231 6.14 4.81 -2.75
CA ASP A 231 5.23 5.65 -3.53
C ASP A 231 3.78 5.31 -3.17
N VAL A 232 2.93 6.34 -3.20
CA VAL A 232 1.51 6.24 -2.86
C VAL A 232 0.70 7.04 -3.88
N ALA A 233 -0.49 6.55 -4.24
CA ALA A 233 -1.41 7.32 -5.06
C ALA A 233 -1.84 8.60 -4.32
N LYS A 234 -1.88 9.72 -5.04
CA LYS A 234 -2.23 11.03 -4.49
C LYS A 234 -3.73 11.23 -4.65
N PHE A 235 -4.45 11.49 -3.56
CA PHE A 235 -5.91 11.67 -3.59
C PHE A 235 -6.31 13.06 -3.13
N TYR A 236 -7.14 13.73 -3.93
CA TYR A 236 -7.70 15.05 -3.60
C TYR A 236 -9.16 15.16 -4.01
N SER A 237 -9.86 16.11 -3.40
CA SER A 237 -11.21 16.46 -3.79
C SER A 237 -11.27 17.89 -4.29
N GLU A 238 -11.70 18.05 -5.54
CA GLU A 238 -11.92 19.34 -6.19
C GLU A 238 -13.19 19.28 -7.04
N PRO A 239 -13.93 20.40 -7.23
CA PRO A 239 -14.93 20.48 -8.28
C PRO A 239 -14.27 20.17 -9.63
N VAL A 240 -14.82 19.20 -10.35
CA VAL A 240 -14.36 18.83 -11.69
C VAL A 240 -15.38 19.38 -12.69
N ASN A 241 -14.94 20.28 -13.56
CA ASN A 241 -15.72 20.92 -14.62
C ASN A 241 -14.78 21.33 -15.78
N LEU A 242 -15.31 21.97 -16.82
CA LEU A 242 -14.51 22.39 -17.98
C LEU A 242 -13.31 23.28 -17.59
N GLU A 243 -13.52 24.32 -16.75
CA GLU A 243 -12.44 25.20 -16.28
C GLU A 243 -11.35 24.42 -15.52
N TRP A 244 -11.76 23.43 -14.73
CA TRP A 244 -10.85 22.52 -14.05
C TRP A 244 -10.05 21.67 -15.04
N VAL A 245 -10.70 21.11 -16.06
CA VAL A 245 -10.04 20.33 -17.11
C VAL A 245 -9.02 21.22 -17.83
N GLU A 246 -9.36 22.45 -18.18
CA GLU A 246 -8.46 23.37 -18.89
C GLU A 246 -7.17 23.70 -18.11
N ARG A 247 -7.28 23.94 -16.79
CA ARG A 247 -6.13 24.25 -15.92
C ARG A 247 -5.32 23.02 -15.49
N THR A 248 -5.87 21.82 -15.66
CA THR A 248 -5.20 20.56 -15.26
C THR A 248 -3.94 20.34 -16.10
N PRO A 249 -2.80 19.91 -15.51
CA PRO A 249 -1.61 19.59 -16.29
C PRO A 249 -1.82 18.36 -17.19
N GLU A 250 -0.90 18.14 -18.12
CA GLU A 250 -0.92 16.94 -18.97
C GLU A 250 -0.40 15.71 -18.20
N PHE A 251 -0.94 14.54 -18.53
CA PHE A 251 -0.57 13.24 -17.99
C PHE A 251 -0.33 12.24 -19.13
N ASP A 252 0.53 11.24 -18.94
CA ASP A 252 0.69 10.18 -19.94
C ASP A 252 -0.66 9.47 -20.21
N VAL A 253 -1.38 9.18 -19.14
CA VAL A 253 -2.68 8.50 -19.19
C VAL A 253 -3.72 9.27 -18.38
N VAL A 254 -4.90 9.49 -18.95
CA VAL A 254 -6.08 10.00 -18.24
C VAL A 254 -7.15 8.91 -18.22
N ILE A 255 -7.74 8.68 -17.05
CA ILE A 255 -8.75 7.65 -16.81
C ILE A 255 -9.98 8.30 -16.18
N ALA A 256 -11.13 8.18 -16.83
CA ALA A 256 -12.41 8.67 -16.33
C ALA A 256 -13.48 7.59 -16.54
N VAL A 257 -13.53 6.63 -15.61
CA VAL A 257 -14.39 5.43 -15.70
C VAL A 257 -15.46 5.36 -14.62
N ASN A 258 -15.65 6.45 -13.88
CA ASN A 258 -16.73 6.58 -12.92
C ASN A 258 -18.09 6.56 -13.61
N SER A 259 -19.07 5.90 -13.01
CA SER A 259 -20.47 6.00 -13.45
C SER A 259 -21.00 7.40 -13.23
N ASN A 260 -21.94 7.82 -14.09
CA ASN A 260 -22.50 9.17 -14.07
C ASN A 260 -21.42 10.23 -14.29
N ASN A 261 -20.68 10.08 -15.40
CA ASN A 261 -19.59 10.98 -15.71
C ASN A 261 -20.09 12.42 -15.96
N LEU A 262 -21.31 12.64 -16.49
CA LEU A 262 -21.85 13.99 -16.70
C LEU A 262 -21.96 14.77 -15.38
N LYS A 263 -22.42 14.11 -14.31
CA LYS A 263 -22.42 14.69 -12.96
C LYS A 263 -21.02 14.86 -12.41
N THR A 264 -20.12 13.91 -12.67
CA THR A 264 -18.72 13.97 -12.21
C THR A 264 -18.02 15.22 -12.76
N PHE A 265 -18.29 15.57 -14.02
CA PHE A 265 -17.74 16.74 -14.70
C PHE A 265 -18.61 18.00 -14.59
N ALA A 266 -19.69 17.97 -13.79
CA ALA A 266 -20.65 19.07 -13.66
C ALA A 266 -21.08 19.65 -15.02
N SER A 267 -21.27 18.77 -16.01
CA SER A 267 -21.61 19.15 -17.39
C SER A 267 -23.04 19.70 -17.44
N GLU A 268 -23.20 20.87 -18.03
CA GLU A 268 -24.49 21.55 -18.21
C GLU A 268 -24.70 21.95 -19.69
N GLY A 269 -25.67 21.32 -20.36
CA GLY A 269 -26.05 21.70 -21.73
C GLY A 269 -25.12 21.12 -22.80
N ASN A 270 -24.43 22.00 -23.55
CA ASN A 270 -23.64 21.65 -24.74
C ASN A 270 -22.12 21.59 -24.48
N ASP A 271 -21.66 21.56 -23.23
CA ASP A 271 -20.23 21.57 -22.87
C ASP A 271 -19.55 20.19 -22.89
N GLN A 272 -20.29 19.12 -23.21
CA GLN A 272 -19.76 17.74 -23.26
C GLN A 272 -18.61 17.61 -24.26
N GLU A 273 -18.78 18.13 -25.47
CA GLU A 273 -17.76 18.11 -26.53
C GLU A 273 -16.49 18.85 -26.10
N ASP A 274 -16.62 19.99 -25.41
CA ASP A 274 -15.51 20.78 -24.88
C ASP A 274 -14.76 20.00 -23.79
N ILE A 275 -15.48 19.33 -22.89
CA ILE A 275 -14.89 18.49 -21.83
C ILE A 275 -14.14 17.30 -22.45
N LEU A 276 -14.74 16.59 -23.41
CA LEU A 276 -14.11 15.48 -24.13
C LEU A 276 -12.83 15.94 -24.85
N THR A 277 -12.89 17.09 -25.52
CA THR A 277 -11.74 17.71 -26.18
C THR A 277 -10.64 18.06 -25.17
N GLY A 278 -11.01 18.63 -24.03
CA GLY A 278 -10.10 18.91 -22.93
C GLY A 278 -9.42 17.66 -22.39
N LEU A 279 -10.17 16.59 -22.13
CA LEU A 279 -9.63 15.30 -21.67
C LEU A 279 -8.66 14.69 -22.70
N LEU A 280 -9.02 14.70 -23.98
CA LEU A 280 -8.13 14.27 -25.06
C LEU A 280 -6.85 15.10 -25.12
N ALA A 281 -6.91 16.40 -24.85
CA ALA A 281 -5.74 17.26 -24.79
C ALA A 281 -4.84 16.95 -23.58
N LYS A 282 -5.43 16.62 -22.42
CA LYS A 282 -4.66 16.31 -21.19
C LYS A 282 -4.02 14.94 -21.18
N ALA A 283 -4.55 13.98 -21.95
CA ALA A 283 -3.88 12.69 -22.16
C ALA A 283 -2.78 12.81 -23.21
N GLN A 284 -1.53 12.52 -22.88
CA GLN A 284 -0.42 12.55 -23.86
C GLN A 284 -0.38 11.27 -24.71
N LYS A 285 -0.65 10.11 -24.10
CA LYS A 285 -0.58 8.80 -24.78
C LYS A 285 -1.91 8.09 -24.85
N GLN A 286 -2.64 8.00 -23.73
CA GLN A 286 -3.87 7.22 -23.65
C GLN A 286 -4.97 7.96 -22.87
N LEU A 287 -6.18 7.93 -23.41
CA LEU A 287 -7.40 8.30 -22.68
C LEU A 287 -8.27 7.05 -22.51
N ILE A 288 -8.66 6.74 -21.28
CA ILE A 288 -9.58 5.65 -20.96
C ILE A 288 -10.85 6.26 -20.39
N LEU A 289 -11.96 6.15 -21.12
CA LEU A 289 -13.19 6.85 -20.82
C LEU A 289 -14.38 5.90 -20.82
N ARG A 290 -15.27 6.07 -19.85
CA ARG A 290 -16.60 5.45 -19.86
C ARG A 290 -17.55 6.28 -20.73
N VAL A 291 -18.28 5.63 -21.62
CA VAL A 291 -19.26 6.26 -22.52
C VAL A 291 -20.53 5.41 -22.61
N ALA A 292 -21.64 6.03 -22.99
CA ALA A 292 -22.84 5.31 -23.40
C ALA A 292 -22.81 5.05 -24.92
N PRO A 293 -23.14 3.82 -25.37
CA PRO A 293 -23.24 3.50 -26.79
C PRO A 293 -24.47 4.13 -27.46
N GLU A 294 -25.50 4.44 -26.66
CA GLU A 294 -26.74 5.10 -27.09
C GLU A 294 -27.01 6.34 -26.22
N GLN A 295 -28.15 7.00 -26.42
CA GLN A 295 -28.53 8.18 -25.67
C GLN A 295 -28.55 7.92 -24.16
N SER A 296 -27.89 8.79 -23.39
CA SER A 296 -27.79 8.70 -21.94
C SER A 296 -28.00 10.07 -21.29
N GLU A 297 -28.62 10.08 -20.12
CA GLU A 297 -28.73 11.27 -19.25
C GLU A 297 -27.60 11.34 -18.22
N THR A 298 -26.74 10.33 -18.14
CA THR A 298 -25.73 10.21 -17.08
C THR A 298 -24.31 10.06 -17.61
N GLU A 299 -24.12 9.61 -18.85
CA GLU A 299 -22.81 9.36 -19.44
C GLU A 299 -22.60 10.16 -20.74
N PHE A 300 -21.35 10.54 -21.03
CA PHE A 300 -20.91 11.03 -22.34
C PHE A 300 -21.30 10.05 -23.46
N LEU A 301 -21.67 10.59 -24.61
CA LEU A 301 -22.04 9.81 -25.78
C LEU A 301 -20.80 9.31 -26.53
N LYS A 302 -20.82 8.04 -26.93
CA LYS A 302 -19.73 7.43 -27.71
C LYS A 302 -19.52 8.12 -29.06
N ASP A 303 -20.60 8.52 -29.73
CA ASP A 303 -20.53 9.14 -31.06
C ASP A 303 -19.74 10.44 -31.05
N GLU A 304 -19.86 11.25 -29.99
CA GLU A 304 -19.09 12.48 -29.82
C GLU A 304 -17.59 12.18 -29.65
N LEU A 305 -17.25 11.17 -28.83
CA LEU A 305 -15.87 10.72 -28.68
C LEU A 305 -15.29 10.21 -30.00
N VAL A 306 -16.05 9.39 -30.74
CA VAL A 306 -15.61 8.82 -32.03
C VAL A 306 -15.30 9.93 -33.03
N GLN A 307 -16.18 10.93 -33.15
CA GLN A 307 -15.96 12.06 -34.05
C GLN A 307 -14.65 12.80 -33.71
N LEU A 308 -14.43 13.15 -32.44
CA LEU A 308 -13.22 13.84 -31.99
C LEU A 308 -11.93 13.02 -32.23
N VAL A 309 -12.01 11.70 -32.01
CA VAL A 309 -10.88 10.78 -32.25
C VAL A 309 -10.54 10.68 -33.73
N GLU A 310 -11.56 10.53 -34.59
CA GLU A 310 -11.38 10.43 -36.05
C GLU A 310 -10.79 11.71 -36.64
N GLU A 311 -11.25 12.88 -36.18
CA GLU A 311 -10.74 14.18 -36.60
C GLU A 311 -9.24 14.37 -36.31
N GLN A 312 -8.76 13.75 -35.22
CA GLN A 312 -7.36 13.80 -34.79
C GLN A 312 -6.52 12.63 -35.34
N GLY A 313 -7.14 11.64 -35.97
CA GLY A 313 -6.47 10.44 -36.49
C GLY A 313 -5.95 9.50 -35.41
N TYR A 314 -6.58 9.47 -34.24
CA TYR A 314 -6.25 8.54 -33.16
C TYR A 314 -6.95 7.20 -33.33
N GLU A 315 -6.45 6.17 -32.63
CA GLU A 315 -7.10 4.85 -32.60
C GLU A 315 -8.03 4.74 -31.39
N LEU A 316 -9.23 4.18 -31.58
CA LEU A 316 -10.19 3.92 -30.50
C LEU A 316 -10.57 2.44 -30.46
N ASP A 317 -10.46 1.85 -29.27
CA ASP A 317 -10.86 0.49 -28.97
C ASP A 317 -11.90 0.46 -27.84
N VAL A 318 -12.88 -0.44 -27.90
CA VAL A 318 -13.72 -0.76 -26.75
C VAL A 318 -13.04 -1.89 -25.97
N ILE A 319 -12.62 -1.61 -24.74
CA ILE A 319 -11.87 -2.56 -23.89
C ILE A 319 -12.75 -3.27 -22.86
N TYR A 320 -13.95 -2.76 -22.62
CA TYR A 320 -14.95 -3.35 -21.73
C TYR A 320 -16.35 -2.86 -22.10
N ALA A 321 -17.36 -3.71 -21.93
CA ALA A 321 -18.77 -3.35 -22.05
C ALA A 321 -19.55 -3.96 -20.88
N GLY A 322 -20.53 -3.23 -20.35
CA GLY A 322 -21.32 -3.69 -19.22
C GLY A 322 -22.61 -2.91 -19.05
N LYS A 323 -23.28 -3.16 -17.92
CA LYS A 323 -24.52 -2.49 -17.54
C LYS A 323 -24.45 -1.85 -16.17
N ASN A 324 -25.04 -0.67 -16.02
CA ASN A 324 -25.14 0.03 -14.75
C ASN A 324 -26.26 -0.56 -13.86
N LYS A 325 -26.56 0.07 -12.73
CA LYS A 325 -27.58 -0.43 -11.78
C LYS A 325 -29.01 -0.29 -12.31
N ASP A 326 -29.21 0.58 -13.28
CA ASP A 326 -30.48 0.89 -13.93
C ASP A 326 -30.66 0.09 -15.25
N ASP A 327 -29.81 -0.91 -15.47
CA ASP A 327 -29.74 -1.77 -16.67
C ASP A 327 -29.38 -1.03 -17.98
N GLU A 328 -28.86 0.20 -17.88
CA GLU A 328 -28.34 0.96 -19.02
C GLU A 328 -26.95 0.45 -19.42
N GLU A 329 -26.73 0.32 -20.72
CA GLU A 329 -25.46 -0.14 -21.29
C GLU A 329 -24.40 0.96 -21.23
N PHE A 330 -23.16 0.56 -20.97
CA PHE A 330 -21.99 1.43 -21.07
C PHE A 330 -20.81 0.67 -21.64
N GLU A 331 -19.89 1.41 -22.23
CA GLU A 331 -18.61 0.92 -22.73
C GLU A 331 -17.46 1.69 -22.09
N ILE A 332 -16.31 1.04 -21.98
CA ILE A 332 -15.04 1.68 -21.67
C ILE A 332 -14.24 1.72 -22.96
N CYS A 333 -14.03 2.93 -23.47
CA CYS A 333 -13.22 3.20 -24.65
C CYS A 333 -11.79 3.54 -24.24
N LEU A 334 -10.83 2.98 -24.97
CA LEU A 334 -9.43 3.34 -24.93
C LEU A 334 -9.10 4.10 -26.21
N VAL A 335 -8.63 5.33 -26.08
CA VAL A 335 -8.06 6.12 -27.18
C VAL A 335 -6.54 6.07 -27.09
N ASN A 336 -5.88 5.55 -28.13
CA ASN A 336 -4.42 5.56 -28.26
C ASN A 336 -4.00 6.72 -29.17
N LYS A 337 -3.22 7.65 -28.60
CA LYS A 337 -2.70 8.83 -29.32
C LYS A 337 -1.32 8.60 -29.94
N VAL A 338 -0.65 7.52 -29.55
CA VAL A 338 0.67 7.15 -30.03
C VAL A 338 0.68 5.69 -30.46
N SER A 339 1.51 5.36 -31.45
CA SER A 339 1.67 3.99 -31.94
C SER A 339 2.74 3.22 -31.14
N ASN A 340 2.70 1.88 -31.23
CA ASN A 340 3.66 0.96 -30.59
C ASN A 340 3.65 0.96 -29.05
N LEU A 341 2.48 1.10 -28.45
CA LEU A 341 2.31 0.97 -27.00
C LEU A 341 2.57 -0.47 -26.54
N ASN A 342 3.17 -0.62 -25.37
CA ASN A 342 3.46 -1.92 -24.78
C ASN A 342 2.53 -2.14 -23.58
N PRO A 343 1.54 -3.05 -23.66
CA PRO A 343 0.66 -3.30 -22.53
C PRO A 343 1.41 -3.70 -21.27
N PHE A 344 0.96 -3.21 -20.12
CA PHE A 344 1.45 -3.66 -18.83
C PHE A 344 1.24 -5.16 -18.65
N THR A 345 2.22 -5.80 -18.02
CA THR A 345 2.14 -7.20 -17.62
C THR A 345 2.73 -7.34 -16.23
N VAL A 346 2.01 -8.02 -15.34
CA VAL A 346 2.50 -8.27 -13.98
C VAL A 346 3.78 -9.10 -14.07
N PRO A 347 4.90 -8.62 -13.50
CA PRO A 347 6.16 -9.36 -13.51
C PRO A 347 6.01 -10.72 -12.82
N LYS A 348 6.72 -11.73 -13.32
CA LYS A 348 6.68 -13.10 -12.77
C LYS A 348 8.01 -13.49 -12.13
N GLY A 349 7.94 -14.04 -10.92
CA GLY A 349 9.10 -14.56 -10.18
C GLY A 349 10.24 -13.55 -10.12
N VAL A 350 11.40 -13.92 -10.67
CA VAL A 350 12.60 -13.07 -10.65
C VAL A 350 12.52 -11.85 -11.58
N ASN A 351 11.55 -11.76 -12.50
CA ASN A 351 11.39 -10.60 -13.39
C ASN A 351 10.93 -9.35 -12.65
N ILE A 352 10.48 -9.47 -11.39
CA ILE A 352 10.22 -8.31 -10.53
C ILE A 352 11.49 -7.53 -10.19
N VAL A 353 12.67 -8.15 -10.29
CA VAL A 353 13.93 -7.48 -9.99
C VAL A 353 14.15 -6.35 -11.00
N GLY A 354 14.14 -5.11 -10.51
CA GLY A 354 14.33 -3.92 -11.33
C GLY A 354 13.05 -3.41 -12.01
N SER A 355 11.91 -4.06 -11.78
CA SER A 355 10.60 -3.53 -12.14
C SER A 355 10.21 -2.38 -11.21
N LYS A 356 9.44 -1.42 -11.73
CA LYS A 356 8.77 -0.39 -10.93
C LYS A 356 7.57 -0.95 -10.14
N SER A 357 6.95 -2.02 -10.65
CA SER A 357 5.83 -2.67 -9.96
C SER A 357 6.26 -3.23 -8.61
N THR A 358 5.40 -3.08 -7.62
CA THR A 358 5.50 -3.70 -6.29
C THR A 358 4.72 -5.01 -6.20
N ILE A 359 3.87 -5.28 -7.20
CA ILE A 359 3.08 -6.51 -7.35
C ILE A 359 3.73 -7.40 -8.39
N PHE A 360 3.74 -8.70 -8.10
CA PHE A 360 4.27 -9.72 -8.99
C PHE A 360 3.56 -11.05 -8.76
N GLU A 361 3.63 -11.92 -9.76
CA GLU A 361 3.14 -13.29 -9.65
C GLU A 361 4.29 -14.23 -9.29
N VAL A 362 4.00 -15.24 -8.46
CA VAL A 362 4.90 -16.35 -8.18
C VAL A 362 4.17 -17.66 -8.38
N GLU A 363 4.89 -18.69 -8.82
CA GLU A 363 4.35 -20.05 -8.81
C GLU A 363 4.19 -20.51 -7.36
N LEU A 364 3.03 -21.09 -7.03
CA LEU A 364 2.70 -21.52 -5.67
C LEU A 364 3.62 -22.66 -5.19
N SER A 365 4.12 -23.48 -6.13
CA SER A 365 5.17 -24.48 -5.88
C SER A 365 6.49 -23.89 -5.39
N LYS A 366 6.75 -22.59 -5.64
CA LYS A 366 7.95 -21.87 -5.18
C LYS A 366 7.73 -21.16 -3.84
N CYS A 367 6.51 -21.15 -3.32
CA CYS A 367 6.17 -20.54 -2.04
C CYS A 367 6.54 -21.45 -0.88
N LEU A 368 7.31 -20.91 0.07
CA LEU A 368 7.72 -21.59 1.30
C LEU A 368 7.34 -20.76 2.53
N ASP A 369 7.08 -21.42 3.65
CA ASP A 369 7.00 -20.75 4.94
C ASP A 369 8.36 -20.18 5.37
N LEU A 370 8.37 -19.39 6.45
CA LEU A 370 9.59 -18.80 7.00
C LEU A 370 10.69 -19.81 7.36
N TYR A 371 10.39 -21.10 7.45
CA TYR A 371 11.33 -22.14 7.82
C TYR A 371 11.54 -23.19 6.70
N GLY A 372 11.04 -22.93 5.49
CA GLY A 372 11.30 -23.73 4.30
C GLY A 372 10.28 -24.82 3.95
N SER A 373 9.17 -24.97 4.68
CA SER A 373 8.12 -25.92 4.28
C SER A 373 7.32 -25.38 3.10
N GLY A 374 7.16 -26.19 2.05
CA GLY A 374 6.39 -25.83 0.86
C GLY A 374 4.89 -26.09 1.00
N TYR A 375 4.07 -25.25 0.36
CA TYR A 375 2.61 -25.35 0.44
C TYR A 375 1.99 -26.38 -0.52
N LEU A 376 2.65 -26.64 -1.67
CA LEU A 376 2.15 -27.50 -2.74
C LEU A 376 3.04 -28.73 -2.99
N ASP A 377 4.34 -28.53 -3.23
CA ASP A 377 5.31 -29.60 -3.54
C ASP A 377 5.89 -30.30 -2.28
N ASP A 378 5.35 -29.98 -1.11
CA ASP A 378 5.73 -30.52 0.19
C ASP A 378 4.48 -30.62 1.10
N ILE A 379 4.66 -30.88 2.40
CA ILE A 379 3.57 -30.97 3.36
C ILE A 379 3.54 -29.74 4.28
N HIS A 380 2.59 -28.84 4.05
CA HIS A 380 2.32 -27.73 4.96
C HIS A 380 1.10 -28.04 5.84
N HIS A 381 1.24 -27.95 7.15
CA HIS A 381 0.21 -28.33 8.13
C HIS A 381 -1.13 -27.59 7.91
N PHE A 382 -1.11 -26.30 7.53
CA PHE A 382 -2.34 -25.58 7.17
C PHE A 382 -2.98 -26.05 5.86
N THR A 383 -2.18 -26.46 4.86
CA THR A 383 -2.74 -27.02 3.63
C THR A 383 -3.39 -28.36 3.91
N GLU A 384 -2.74 -29.21 4.71
CA GLU A 384 -3.26 -30.54 5.02
C GLU A 384 -4.51 -30.51 5.89
N VAL A 385 -4.62 -29.60 6.87
CA VAL A 385 -5.85 -29.50 7.66
C VAL A 385 -7.03 -29.02 6.83
N LEU A 386 -6.80 -28.22 5.78
CA LEU A 386 -7.84 -27.83 4.83
C LEU A 386 -8.25 -28.98 3.92
N LYS A 387 -7.31 -29.82 3.47
CA LYS A 387 -7.63 -31.07 2.75
C LYS A 387 -8.43 -32.02 3.63
N GLN A 388 -8.04 -32.18 4.90
CA GLN A 388 -8.77 -32.97 5.89
C GLN A 388 -10.19 -32.42 6.12
N TYR A 389 -10.33 -31.09 6.16
CA TYR A 389 -11.63 -30.43 6.28
C TYR A 389 -12.54 -30.69 5.06
N GLU A 390 -11.99 -30.68 3.84
CA GLU A 390 -12.77 -30.99 2.63
C GLU A 390 -13.31 -32.43 2.64
N GLU A 391 -12.60 -33.36 3.28
CA GLU A 391 -13.07 -34.74 3.50
C GLU A 391 -14.04 -34.87 4.69
N ASN A 392 -13.95 -33.98 5.68
CA ASN A 392 -14.78 -33.96 6.88
C ASN A 392 -15.14 -32.53 7.32
N ASN A 393 -16.34 -32.08 6.96
CA ASN A 393 -16.81 -30.72 7.26
C ASN A 393 -17.09 -30.46 8.76
N ASP A 394 -17.15 -31.51 9.59
CA ASP A 394 -17.35 -31.41 11.05
C ASP A 394 -16.02 -31.51 11.83
N LEU A 395 -14.89 -31.27 11.15
CA LEU A 395 -13.56 -31.36 11.75
C LEU A 395 -13.38 -30.43 12.96
N GLU A 396 -13.13 -31.03 14.12
CA GLU A 396 -12.70 -30.34 15.33
C GLU A 396 -11.17 -30.31 15.44
N TYR A 397 -10.62 -29.26 16.08
CA TYR A 397 -9.17 -29.10 16.22
C TYR A 397 -8.50 -30.31 16.90
N LYS A 398 -9.09 -30.88 17.95
CA LYS A 398 -8.53 -32.02 18.69
C LYS A 398 -8.31 -33.27 17.82
N ASP A 399 -9.09 -33.41 16.74
CA ASP A 399 -9.06 -34.55 15.81
C ASP A 399 -8.31 -34.20 14.52
N SER A 400 -7.75 -32.99 14.45
CA SER A 400 -7.12 -32.46 13.24
C SER A 400 -5.64 -32.83 13.13
N ILE A 401 -5.16 -32.93 11.88
CA ILE A 401 -3.74 -33.05 11.57
C ILE A 401 -2.93 -31.86 12.10
N LEU A 402 -3.58 -30.70 12.27
CA LEU A 402 -2.96 -29.51 12.86
C LEU A 402 -2.58 -29.73 14.33
N LYS A 403 -3.46 -30.36 15.12
CA LYS A 403 -3.16 -30.74 16.52
C LYS A 403 -1.99 -31.70 16.57
N VAL A 404 -2.02 -32.74 15.74
CA VAL A 404 -0.95 -33.74 15.65
C VAL A 404 0.39 -33.07 15.34
N TYR A 405 0.41 -32.14 14.37
CA TYR A 405 1.59 -31.40 14.01
C TYR A 405 2.17 -30.58 15.17
N TYR A 406 1.35 -29.78 15.86
CA TYR A 406 1.80 -28.96 16.98
C TYR A 406 2.26 -29.80 18.20
N ASP A 407 1.69 -30.98 18.40
CA ASP A 407 2.15 -31.89 19.47
C ASP A 407 3.50 -32.54 19.14
N GLN A 408 3.76 -32.82 17.86
CA GLN A 408 4.93 -33.59 17.45
C GLN A 408 6.14 -32.72 17.10
N PHE A 409 5.95 -31.61 16.40
CA PHE A 409 7.04 -30.76 15.95
C PHE A 409 7.22 -29.56 16.88
N GLN A 410 8.15 -29.71 17.83
CA GLN A 410 8.43 -28.72 18.89
C GLN A 410 9.92 -28.34 18.95
N PRO A 411 10.44 -27.65 17.93
CA PRO A 411 11.86 -27.30 17.87
C PRO A 411 12.24 -26.34 18.99
N LYS A 412 13.40 -26.57 19.62
CA LYS A 412 13.90 -25.74 20.74
C LYS A 412 14.77 -24.56 20.29
N ASN A 413 15.23 -24.59 19.05
CA ASN A 413 16.18 -23.65 18.49
C ASN A 413 16.08 -23.66 16.96
N LEU A 414 16.81 -22.74 16.32
CA LEU A 414 16.79 -22.61 14.86
C LEU A 414 17.38 -23.83 14.15
N GLU A 415 18.35 -24.55 14.75
CA GLU A 415 18.90 -25.77 14.15
C GLU A 415 17.80 -26.82 13.97
N GLU A 416 17.07 -27.11 15.04
CA GLU A 416 15.97 -28.09 15.03
C GLU A 416 14.83 -27.64 14.10
N ALA A 417 14.51 -26.35 14.07
CA ALA A 417 13.44 -25.81 13.21
C ALA A 417 13.74 -26.00 11.70
N LEU A 418 15.00 -25.80 11.30
CA LEU A 418 15.42 -25.90 9.89
C LEU A 418 15.77 -27.33 9.50
N PHE A 419 16.51 -28.05 10.35
CA PHE A 419 17.21 -29.28 9.97
C PHE A 419 16.66 -30.54 10.67
N ILE A 420 15.82 -30.38 11.69
CA ILE A 420 15.19 -31.42 12.53
C ILE A 420 16.21 -32.21 13.37
N GLU A 421 17.28 -32.67 12.74
CA GLU A 421 18.42 -33.35 13.34
C GLU A 421 19.50 -32.38 13.80
N LYS A 422 20.00 -32.60 15.02
CA LYS A 422 21.14 -31.88 15.59
C LYS A 422 22.43 -32.20 14.84
N GLY A 423 23.35 -31.24 14.83
CA GLY A 423 24.70 -31.41 14.28
C GLY A 423 24.86 -30.93 12.83
N LYS A 424 23.75 -30.65 12.12
CA LYS A 424 23.78 -30.10 10.76
C LYS A 424 24.16 -28.63 10.74
N ALA A 425 23.91 -27.87 11.79
CA ALA A 425 24.31 -26.48 11.94
C ALA A 425 24.53 -26.12 13.44
N PRO A 426 25.57 -26.66 14.10
CA PRO A 426 25.69 -26.63 15.57
C PRO A 426 25.68 -25.24 16.20
N MET A 427 26.09 -24.20 15.48
CA MET A 427 26.08 -22.81 15.98
C MET A 427 24.65 -22.27 16.18
N LEU A 428 23.65 -22.90 15.55
CA LEU A 428 22.24 -22.53 15.65
C LEU A 428 21.53 -23.20 16.84
N ASN A 429 22.18 -24.10 17.57
CA ASN A 429 21.56 -24.80 18.70
C ASN A 429 21.39 -23.93 19.96
N LYS A 430 21.97 -22.73 19.96
CA LYS A 430 22.01 -21.83 21.12
C LYS A 430 20.72 -21.03 21.33
N GLY A 431 19.80 -21.03 20.38
CA GLY A 431 18.54 -20.28 20.46
C GLY A 431 18.01 -19.90 19.08
N TRP A 432 17.37 -18.74 19.00
CA TRP A 432 16.72 -18.21 17.81
C TRP A 432 17.50 -17.01 17.28
N ILE A 433 18.40 -17.28 16.33
CA ILE A 433 19.19 -16.25 15.65
C ILE A 433 18.44 -15.84 14.36
N GLY A 434 18.36 -14.55 14.03
CA GLY A 434 17.75 -14.12 12.76
C GLY A 434 18.52 -14.63 11.54
N TYR A 435 17.89 -14.77 10.37
CA TYR A 435 18.56 -15.32 9.18
C TYR A 435 19.79 -14.52 8.75
N PRO A 436 20.75 -15.16 8.04
CA PRO A 436 21.98 -14.50 7.57
C PRO A 436 21.73 -13.20 6.78
N TRP A 437 20.62 -13.12 6.06
CA TRP A 437 20.21 -11.99 5.22
C TRP A 437 19.26 -11.00 5.90
N PHE A 438 18.86 -11.20 7.16
CA PHE A 438 18.00 -10.26 7.86
C PHE A 438 18.73 -8.96 8.17
N TRP A 439 18.10 -7.85 7.81
CA TRP A 439 18.63 -6.51 8.02
C TRP A 439 18.30 -6.00 9.42
N ASN A 440 19.26 -5.31 10.02
CA ASN A 440 19.04 -4.47 11.20
C ASN A 440 19.76 -3.15 10.96
N LYS A 441 19.02 -2.02 10.95
CA LYS A 441 19.61 -0.68 10.76
C LYS A 441 20.73 -0.36 11.77
N GLN A 442 20.69 -0.97 12.95
CA GLN A 442 21.69 -0.82 14.02
C GLN A 442 22.79 -1.89 13.97
N MET A 443 22.77 -2.78 12.97
CA MET A 443 23.70 -3.91 12.79
C MET A 443 23.83 -4.85 13.99
N LYS A 444 22.87 -4.79 14.94
CA LYS A 444 22.82 -5.66 16.12
C LYS A 444 22.45 -7.09 15.73
N VAL A 445 23.07 -8.05 16.40
CA VAL A 445 22.71 -9.47 16.31
C VAL A 445 21.24 -9.63 16.70
N ILE A 446 20.44 -10.25 15.84
CA ILE A 446 19.07 -10.63 16.18
C ILE A 446 19.18 -11.99 16.86
N PHE A 447 19.18 -12.02 18.19
CA PHE A 447 19.23 -13.24 18.98
C PHE A 447 18.16 -13.21 20.07
N LYS A 448 17.38 -14.28 20.16
CA LYS A 448 16.43 -14.51 21.24
C LYS A 448 16.64 -15.89 21.85
N ASN A 449 16.45 -15.98 23.17
CA ASN A 449 16.48 -17.26 23.87
C ASN A 449 15.25 -18.12 23.55
N GLU A 450 14.13 -17.47 23.21
CA GLU A 450 12.84 -18.12 22.92
C GLU A 450 12.28 -17.62 21.58
N HIS A 451 11.48 -18.46 20.93
CA HIS A 451 10.71 -18.02 19.78
C HIS A 451 9.53 -17.19 20.31
N GLY A 452 9.32 -16.00 19.75
CA GLY A 452 8.17 -15.19 20.15
C GLY A 452 6.86 -15.85 19.72
N GLU A 453 5.76 -15.45 20.37
CA GLU A 453 4.41 -15.84 19.96
C GLU A 453 3.94 -14.99 18.77
N THR A 454 3.18 -15.59 17.85
CA THR A 454 2.47 -14.83 16.81
C THR A 454 1.16 -14.27 17.36
N ARG A 455 0.52 -15.00 18.27
CA ARG A 455 -0.67 -14.61 19.03
C ARG A 455 -0.62 -15.30 20.40
N PRO A 456 -1.33 -14.78 21.42
CA PRO A 456 -1.35 -15.39 22.74
C PRO A 456 -1.58 -16.91 22.68
N GLY A 457 -0.67 -17.68 23.26
CA GLY A 457 -0.77 -19.13 23.34
C GLY A 457 -0.08 -19.92 22.21
N GLY A 458 0.62 -19.25 21.27
CA GLY A 458 1.39 -20.00 20.28
C GLY A 458 2.03 -19.23 19.12
N ILE A 459 2.61 -20.01 18.21
CA ILE A 459 3.21 -19.60 16.94
C ILE A 459 2.62 -20.42 15.79
N HIS A 460 2.38 -19.78 14.63
CA HIS A 460 1.78 -20.47 13.47
C HIS A 460 2.64 -21.61 12.90
N HIS A 461 3.94 -21.63 13.15
CA HIS A 461 4.89 -22.46 12.41
C HIS A 461 5.12 -23.86 12.98
N PHE A 462 5.00 -24.03 14.29
CA PHE A 462 5.31 -25.26 15.01
C PHE A 462 4.76 -25.16 16.44
N GLY A 463 4.82 -26.26 17.21
CA GLY A 463 4.38 -26.25 18.61
C GLY A 463 5.52 -26.08 19.62
N PRO A 464 5.20 -26.22 20.93
CA PRO A 464 3.86 -26.45 21.47
C PRO A 464 2.98 -25.20 21.36
N ASN A 465 1.69 -25.39 21.12
CA ASN A 465 0.67 -24.34 21.15
C ASN A 465 -0.47 -24.77 22.08
N THR A 466 -1.20 -23.81 22.66
CA THR A 466 -2.40 -24.14 23.45
C THR A 466 -3.54 -24.61 22.54
N ASP A 467 -4.52 -25.30 23.13
CA ASP A 467 -5.68 -25.77 22.36
C ASP A 467 -6.52 -24.59 21.84
N GLU A 468 -6.65 -23.53 22.62
CA GLU A 468 -7.36 -22.31 22.21
C GLU A 468 -6.68 -21.64 21.01
N PHE A 469 -5.35 -21.64 20.96
CA PHE A 469 -4.61 -21.12 19.82
C PHE A 469 -4.92 -21.95 18.56
N GLY A 470 -4.80 -23.28 18.66
CA GLY A 470 -5.03 -24.18 17.53
C GLY A 470 -6.47 -24.15 17.00
N GLU A 471 -7.46 -24.11 17.90
CA GLU A 471 -8.86 -23.86 17.53
C GLU A 471 -9.04 -22.51 16.83
N GLY A 472 -8.37 -21.47 17.34
CA GLY A 472 -8.39 -20.13 16.75
C GLY A 472 -7.81 -20.12 15.32
N GLU A 473 -6.75 -20.89 15.05
CA GLU A 473 -6.20 -21.05 13.71
C GLU A 473 -7.17 -21.77 12.77
N LEU A 474 -7.80 -22.86 13.24
CA LEU A 474 -8.81 -23.60 12.45
C LEU A 474 -10.03 -22.71 12.12
N LYS A 475 -10.52 -21.93 13.10
CA LYS A 475 -11.61 -20.95 12.95
C LYS A 475 -11.26 -19.79 11.99
N ARG A 476 -9.98 -19.54 11.70
CA ARG A 476 -9.55 -18.56 10.70
C ARG A 476 -9.40 -19.19 9.32
N LEU A 477 -8.86 -20.40 9.25
CA LEU A 477 -8.63 -21.14 8.01
C LEU A 477 -9.93 -21.49 7.29
N ILE A 478 -10.90 -22.09 7.99
CA ILE A 478 -12.11 -22.63 7.35
C ILE A 478 -12.94 -21.52 6.67
N PRO A 479 -13.28 -20.39 7.34
CA PRO A 479 -14.03 -19.33 6.69
C PRO A 479 -13.29 -18.71 5.51
N LEU A 480 -11.97 -18.54 5.63
CA LEU A 480 -11.14 -18.02 4.54
C LEU A 480 -11.09 -18.96 3.34
N TYR A 481 -10.98 -20.27 3.58
CA TYR A 481 -11.03 -21.30 2.54
C TYR A 481 -12.37 -21.29 1.80
N LYS A 482 -13.49 -21.21 2.53
CA LYS A 482 -14.83 -21.10 1.93
C LYS A 482 -14.95 -19.83 1.08
N LEU A 483 -14.49 -18.70 1.60
CA LEU A 483 -14.51 -17.43 0.88
C LEU A 483 -13.72 -17.52 -0.44
N PHE A 484 -12.51 -18.08 -0.41
CA PHE A 484 -11.71 -18.25 -1.62
C PHE A 484 -12.28 -19.29 -2.59
N LYS A 485 -12.97 -20.32 -2.09
CA LYS A 485 -13.68 -21.29 -2.93
C LYS A 485 -14.85 -20.66 -3.68
N GLU A 486 -15.54 -19.71 -3.05
CA GLU A 486 -16.70 -19.03 -3.62
C GLU A 486 -16.31 -17.86 -4.54
N GLN A 487 -15.36 -17.03 -4.11
CA GLN A 487 -15.09 -15.72 -4.75
C GLN A 487 -13.71 -15.64 -5.40
N GLY A 488 -12.85 -16.64 -5.17
CA GLY A 488 -11.45 -16.62 -5.61
C GLY A 488 -10.57 -15.65 -4.81
N TYR A 489 -9.32 -15.54 -5.25
CA TYR A 489 -8.34 -14.63 -4.64
C TYR A 489 -8.44 -13.21 -5.20
N GLN A 490 -8.83 -12.26 -4.35
CA GLN A 490 -9.13 -10.88 -4.73
C GLN A 490 -8.25 -9.86 -3.96
N PRO A 491 -6.92 -9.94 -4.02
CA PRO A 491 -6.05 -9.10 -3.19
C PRO A 491 -6.18 -7.60 -3.47
N GLU A 492 -6.58 -7.21 -4.68
CA GLU A 492 -6.72 -5.82 -5.13
C GLU A 492 -7.79 -5.04 -4.34
N LEU A 493 -8.76 -5.76 -3.76
CA LEU A 493 -9.93 -5.19 -3.09
C LEU A 493 -9.69 -4.85 -1.61
N PHE A 494 -8.61 -5.35 -1.01
CA PHE A 494 -8.36 -5.26 0.43
C PHE A 494 -6.96 -4.71 0.70
N SER A 495 -6.79 -3.85 1.72
CA SER A 495 -5.47 -3.28 2.04
C SER A 495 -4.45 -4.32 2.45
N ASP A 496 -4.85 -5.32 3.22
CA ASP A 496 -3.99 -6.42 3.62
C ASP A 496 -4.13 -7.64 2.69
N GLY A 497 -4.79 -7.51 1.52
CA GLY A 497 -5.18 -8.62 0.66
C GLY A 497 -4.03 -9.41 0.04
N TYR A 498 -2.93 -8.73 -0.29
CA TYR A 498 -1.77 -9.35 -0.91
C TYR A 498 -0.99 -10.25 0.06
N VAL A 499 -0.62 -11.44 -0.42
CA VAL A 499 0.41 -12.26 0.24
C VAL A 499 1.73 -11.51 0.14
N SER A 500 2.46 -11.39 1.27
CA SER A 500 3.71 -10.63 1.31
C SER A 500 4.89 -11.53 1.66
N GLY A 501 6.06 -11.24 1.08
CA GLY A 501 7.26 -12.05 1.28
C GLY A 501 8.52 -11.45 0.69
N PHE A 502 9.56 -12.28 0.54
CA PHE A 502 10.81 -11.92 -0.15
C PHE A 502 11.32 -13.06 -1.01
N ILE A 503 12.20 -12.75 -1.96
CA ILE A 503 12.72 -13.73 -2.93
C ILE A 503 14.14 -14.16 -2.55
N LEU A 504 14.38 -15.47 -2.49
CA LEU A 504 15.70 -16.09 -2.49
C LEU A 504 16.05 -16.53 -3.92
N ILE A 505 17.23 -16.17 -4.44
CA ILE A 505 17.67 -16.53 -5.81
C ILE A 505 18.95 -17.37 -5.79
N LYS A 506 18.94 -18.52 -6.47
CA LYS A 506 20.09 -19.42 -6.68
C LYS A 506 20.18 -19.85 -8.14
N GLY A 507 21.12 -19.24 -8.90
CA GLY A 507 21.21 -19.45 -10.34
C GLY A 507 19.92 -18.99 -11.02
N ASP A 508 19.33 -19.87 -11.83
CA ASP A 508 18.08 -19.62 -12.54
C ASP A 508 16.81 -20.04 -11.76
N ASP A 509 16.98 -20.54 -10.53
CA ASP A 509 15.88 -20.94 -9.64
C ASP A 509 15.69 -19.95 -8.49
N TYR A 510 14.48 -19.92 -7.94
CA TYR A 510 14.13 -19.01 -6.85
C TYR A 510 13.12 -19.64 -5.87
N ARG A 511 13.01 -19.04 -4.68
CA ARG A 511 11.95 -19.33 -3.70
C ARG A 511 11.32 -18.03 -3.24
N PHE A 512 10.00 -18.03 -3.08
CA PHE A 512 9.28 -16.94 -2.44
C PHE A 512 8.99 -17.32 -0.99
N ILE A 513 9.58 -16.60 -0.04
CA ILE A 513 9.44 -16.87 1.38
C ILE A 513 8.30 -16.01 1.91
N VAL A 514 7.22 -16.66 2.31
CA VAL A 514 5.99 -16.02 2.78
C VAL A 514 6.20 -15.47 4.19
N THR A 515 6.13 -14.14 4.33
CA THR A 515 6.21 -13.46 5.62
C THR A 515 4.83 -13.18 6.19
N GLU A 516 3.86 -12.87 5.34
CA GLU A 516 2.47 -12.55 5.73
C GLU A 516 1.48 -13.18 4.74
N GLY A 517 0.31 -13.58 5.24
CA GLY A 517 -0.71 -14.25 4.42
C GLY A 517 -0.57 -15.77 4.36
N GLN A 518 0.08 -16.40 5.33
CA GLN A 518 0.30 -17.87 5.37
C GLN A 518 -1.01 -18.67 5.29
N HIS A 519 -2.07 -18.22 5.97
CA HIS A 519 -3.41 -18.81 5.84
C HIS A 519 -3.95 -18.70 4.40
N ARG A 520 -3.75 -17.56 3.74
CA ARG A 520 -4.18 -17.34 2.34
C ARG A 520 -3.45 -18.30 1.40
N VAL A 521 -2.12 -18.38 1.50
CA VAL A 521 -1.32 -19.28 0.65
C VAL A 521 -1.72 -20.74 0.85
N ALA A 522 -1.97 -21.17 2.09
CA ALA A 522 -2.46 -22.52 2.38
C ALA A 522 -3.85 -22.79 1.77
N CYS A 523 -4.78 -21.85 1.87
CA CYS A 523 -6.10 -21.96 1.23
C CYS A 523 -5.96 -22.08 -0.29
N LEU A 524 -5.15 -21.23 -0.91
CA LEU A 524 -4.94 -21.24 -2.36
C LEU A 524 -4.28 -22.54 -2.82
N ALA A 525 -3.35 -23.09 -2.03
CA ALA A 525 -2.74 -24.38 -2.30
C ALA A 525 -3.75 -25.53 -2.19
N ALA A 526 -4.60 -25.53 -1.15
CA ALA A 526 -5.66 -26.52 -1.00
C ALA A 526 -6.71 -26.44 -2.13
N LEU A 527 -6.96 -25.25 -2.67
CA LEU A 527 -7.86 -25.02 -3.80
C LEU A 527 -7.23 -25.27 -5.17
N GLY A 528 -5.94 -25.62 -5.23
CA GLY A 528 -5.26 -26.00 -6.48
C GLY A 528 -4.82 -24.83 -7.37
N TYR A 529 -4.51 -23.66 -6.77
CA TYR A 529 -3.95 -22.54 -7.54
C TYR A 529 -2.50 -22.85 -7.96
N ASP A 530 -2.15 -22.53 -9.21
CA ASP A 530 -0.78 -22.68 -9.71
C ASP A 530 0.09 -21.44 -9.44
N THR A 531 -0.51 -20.25 -9.49
CA THR A 531 0.17 -18.95 -9.35
C THR A 531 -0.64 -18.01 -8.48
N ILE A 532 0.04 -17.13 -7.75
CA ILE A 532 -0.60 -16.12 -6.90
C ILE A 532 0.07 -14.76 -7.06
N ARG A 533 -0.74 -13.69 -6.99
CA ARG A 533 -0.26 -12.31 -6.92
C ARG A 533 0.23 -11.99 -5.51
N CYS A 534 1.43 -11.44 -5.42
CA CYS A 534 2.13 -11.17 -4.17
C CYS A 534 2.73 -9.76 -4.18
N ARG A 535 3.17 -9.31 -3.01
CA ARG A 535 4.00 -8.11 -2.86
C ARG A 535 5.23 -8.39 -2.00
N PHE A 536 6.19 -7.48 -2.02
CA PHE A 536 7.28 -7.53 -1.05
C PHE A 536 6.81 -7.17 0.35
N SER A 537 7.39 -7.80 1.36
CA SER A 537 7.17 -7.38 2.74
C SER A 537 7.65 -5.94 2.95
N SER A 538 6.84 -5.16 3.64
CA SER A 538 7.17 -3.81 4.07
C SER A 538 8.04 -3.77 5.33
N GLN A 539 8.22 -4.91 6.01
CA GLN A 539 8.99 -4.92 7.26
C GLN A 539 10.49 -4.74 6.96
N PRO A 540 11.16 -3.79 7.64
CA PRO A 540 12.50 -3.33 7.27
C PRO A 540 13.60 -4.38 7.43
N GLN A 541 13.34 -5.46 8.18
CA GLN A 541 14.29 -6.56 8.34
C GLN A 541 14.33 -7.51 7.13
N TYR A 542 13.30 -7.53 6.30
CA TYR A 542 13.23 -8.40 5.13
C TYR A 542 13.74 -7.66 3.89
N LEU A 543 14.92 -8.06 3.41
CA LEU A 543 15.39 -7.62 2.10
C LEU A 543 14.47 -8.17 1.02
N LYS A 544 14.00 -7.32 0.10
CA LYS A 544 13.13 -7.72 -1.02
C LYS A 544 13.70 -8.93 -1.79
N VAL A 545 15.02 -8.91 -2.05
CA VAL A 545 15.72 -9.93 -2.84
C VAL A 545 17.04 -10.32 -2.16
N VAL A 546 17.26 -11.61 -2.00
CA VAL A 546 18.49 -12.19 -1.44
C VAL A 546 19.10 -13.14 -2.45
N ARG A 547 20.31 -12.81 -2.93
CA ARG A 547 21.02 -13.62 -3.92
C ARG A 547 22.09 -14.48 -3.27
N TRP A 548 22.16 -15.76 -3.66
CA TRP A 548 23.20 -16.70 -3.26
C TRP A 548 24.62 -16.14 -3.41
N GLN A 549 24.90 -15.53 -4.56
CA GLN A 549 26.22 -14.99 -4.90
C GLN A 549 26.66 -13.82 -4.01
N ASP A 550 25.70 -13.11 -3.41
CA ASP A 550 25.95 -11.94 -2.56
C ASP A 550 26.15 -12.30 -1.09
N VAL A 551 26.42 -13.57 -0.76
CA VAL A 551 26.58 -14.03 0.63
C VAL A 551 27.49 -13.18 1.50
N LYS A 552 28.57 -12.61 0.93
CA LYS A 552 29.49 -11.73 1.68
C LYS A 552 28.87 -10.39 2.08
N LYS A 553 27.84 -9.94 1.35
CA LYS A 553 27.12 -8.68 1.58
C LYS A 553 25.88 -8.87 2.47
N TRP A 554 25.50 -10.12 2.78
CA TRP A 554 24.35 -10.35 3.66
C TRP A 554 24.64 -9.76 5.04
N PRO A 555 23.66 -9.11 5.70
CA PRO A 555 23.96 -8.19 6.81
C PRO A 555 24.60 -8.92 7.99
N GLN A 556 24.09 -10.11 8.34
CA GLN A 556 24.63 -10.90 9.44
C GLN A 556 25.85 -11.76 9.05
N VAL A 557 26.23 -11.79 7.77
CA VAL A 557 27.53 -12.33 7.34
C VAL A 557 28.58 -11.22 7.41
N SER A 558 28.22 -10.03 6.92
CA SER A 558 29.10 -8.85 6.91
C SER A 558 29.46 -8.38 8.32
N ASN A 559 28.58 -8.55 9.31
CA ASN A 559 28.87 -8.21 10.71
C ASN A 559 29.57 -9.34 11.50
N GLY A 560 29.86 -10.49 10.87
CA GLY A 560 30.58 -11.61 11.47
C GLY A 560 29.74 -12.57 12.33
N VAL A 561 28.41 -12.40 12.43
CA VAL A 561 27.53 -13.34 13.17
C VAL A 561 27.54 -14.72 12.51
N TYR A 562 27.47 -14.76 11.18
CA TYR A 562 27.49 -15.99 10.40
C TYR A 562 28.81 -16.14 9.64
N SER A 563 29.42 -17.32 9.73
CA SER A 563 30.42 -17.71 8.74
C SER A 563 29.76 -17.91 7.38
N ARG A 564 30.49 -17.63 6.29
CA ARG A 564 30.01 -17.84 4.92
C ARG A 564 29.44 -19.25 4.72
N ASN A 565 30.14 -20.28 5.21
CA ASN A 565 29.72 -21.67 5.02
C ASN A 565 28.41 -22.00 5.74
N LEU A 566 28.23 -21.49 6.96
CA LEU A 566 26.99 -21.67 7.70
C LEU A 566 25.83 -20.93 7.04
N ALA A 567 26.06 -19.70 6.58
CA ALA A 567 25.06 -18.90 5.88
C ALA A 567 24.58 -19.57 4.59
N LEU A 568 25.51 -20.08 3.78
CA LEU A 568 25.17 -20.84 2.56
C LEU A 568 24.41 -22.12 2.88
N ARG A 569 24.77 -22.84 3.94
CA ARG A 569 24.05 -24.05 4.37
C ARG A 569 22.60 -23.76 4.77
N ILE A 570 22.36 -22.66 5.48
CA ILE A 570 21.01 -22.20 5.84
C ILE A 570 20.22 -21.84 4.58
N PHE A 571 20.81 -21.06 3.68
CA PHE A 571 20.17 -20.68 2.43
C PHE A 571 19.80 -21.90 1.59
N GLU A 572 20.71 -22.86 1.47
CA GLU A 572 20.50 -24.10 0.72
C GLU A 572 19.33 -24.91 1.23
N ARG A 573 19.02 -24.84 2.53
CA ARG A 573 17.91 -25.59 3.10
C ARG A 573 16.59 -25.25 2.40
N PHE A 574 16.36 -24.00 2.04
CA PHE A 574 15.15 -23.57 1.33
C PHE A 574 15.05 -24.11 -0.11
N PHE A 575 16.12 -24.67 -0.67
CA PHE A 575 16.12 -25.26 -2.00
C PHE A 575 16.05 -26.79 -1.97
N VAL A 576 15.99 -27.39 -0.78
CA VAL A 576 15.83 -28.83 -0.58
C VAL A 576 14.37 -29.12 -0.24
N GLY A 577 13.72 -30.00 -0.99
CA GLY A 577 12.33 -30.41 -0.73
C GLY A 577 12.20 -31.39 0.45
N GLY A 578 10.97 -31.62 0.90
CA GLY A 578 10.62 -32.61 1.92
C GLY A 578 10.77 -32.13 3.37
N ILE A 579 10.94 -30.82 3.59
CA ILE A 579 11.05 -30.24 4.94
C ILE A 579 9.75 -30.47 5.71
N GLY A 580 8.62 -30.20 5.07
CA GLY A 580 7.29 -30.41 5.62
C GLY A 580 7.04 -31.86 5.99
N LYS A 581 7.38 -32.80 5.09
CA LYS A 581 7.31 -34.25 5.35
C LYS A 581 8.11 -34.65 6.59
N GLU A 582 9.36 -34.21 6.69
CA GLU A 582 10.22 -34.53 7.82
C GLU A 582 9.60 -33.99 9.14
N ARG A 583 9.01 -32.78 9.14
CA ARG A 583 8.33 -32.21 10.33
C ARG A 583 7.08 -32.98 10.73
N MET A 584 6.36 -33.53 9.76
CA MET A 584 5.19 -34.39 9.99
C MET A 584 5.56 -35.83 10.38
N GLY A 585 6.85 -36.14 10.52
CA GLY A 585 7.32 -37.49 10.83
C GLY A 585 7.16 -38.50 9.69
N ILE A 586 6.95 -38.02 8.46
CA ILE A 586 6.80 -38.82 7.25
C ILE A 586 8.19 -38.96 6.61
N LYS A 587 8.69 -40.20 6.53
CA LYS A 587 10.00 -40.53 5.95
C LYS A 587 9.95 -40.70 4.44
#